data_AF-A0A1I6G1W1-F1
#
_entry.id   AF-A0A1I6G1W1-F1
#
_cell.length_a   1.000
_cell.length_b   1.000
_cell.length_c   1.000
_cell.angle_alpha   90.00
_cell.angle_beta   90.00
_cell.angle_gamma   90.00
#
_symmetry.space_group_name_H-M   'P 1'
#
loop_
_entity.id
_entity.type
_entity.pdbx_description
1 polymer ?
#
loop_
_entity_poly.entity_id
_entity_poly.type
_entity_poly.pdbx_seq_one_letter_code
_entity_poly.pdbx_strand_id
1 'polypeptide(L)'
;MSDLEKMETELGQLTQQLASFLSLPPTERSTPGFAKIWRPISRYRVQLRSALQNSGSVLSDPRHRDSKRSEIEQRISYNAAHMRLRLWPRIEDLVNKQVTPVRQELMPQPSDYMEGAHNRYVNHLYSALHTLALPSAEAMMNLLSDAHPDIALPATHFEALMHAAYRICLAQGRDRPPRFLDVGCGGGTKIWAALPFFPESHGIENNPTQVRVGAAAMARLNVPENCIMEADARRFDDYANYDVIYFYRPLKDPDGLKEMEDQIMAQARPGTILIAPYLGFSAEQNDMRCSKIAPSVYIAGVAPYQVEALRARAEMIGTEAPGHDSASDAALGYWRSIVEASRRNGYAL
;
A
#
# COMPACT_ATOMS: atom_id res chain seq x y z
N MET A 1 3.15 -37.14 15.78
CA MET A 1 2.62 -36.16 14.82
C MET A 1 1.37 -36.76 14.21
N SER A 2 0.22 -36.10 14.35
CA SER A 2 -1.05 -36.58 13.79
C SER A 2 -1.00 -36.55 12.25
N ASP A 3 -1.88 -37.30 11.59
CA ASP A 3 -1.96 -37.25 10.12
C ASP A 3 -2.35 -35.86 9.62
N LEU A 4 -3.15 -35.11 10.40
CA LEU A 4 -3.47 -33.71 10.12
C LEU A 4 -2.21 -32.83 10.17
N GLU A 5 -1.36 -32.99 11.19
CA GLU A 5 -0.10 -32.22 11.31
C GLU A 5 0.87 -32.52 10.15
N LYS A 6 0.94 -33.77 9.69
CA LYS A 6 1.72 -34.15 8.49
C LYS A 6 1.19 -33.43 7.24
N MET A 7 -0.13 -33.47 7.00
CA MET A 7 -0.76 -32.80 5.86
C MET A 7 -0.52 -31.29 5.88
N GLU A 8 -0.65 -30.63 7.04
CA GLU A 8 -0.39 -29.20 7.17
C GLU A 8 1.09 -28.85 6.91
N THR A 9 2.02 -29.73 7.33
CA THR A 9 3.45 -29.55 7.08
C THR A 9 3.78 -29.64 5.58
N GLU A 10 3.25 -30.65 4.90
CA GLU A 10 3.41 -30.83 3.45
C GLU A 10 2.78 -29.68 2.66
N LEU A 11 1.59 -29.24 3.07
CA LEU A 11 0.95 -28.06 2.50
C LEU A 11 1.80 -26.82 2.67
N GLY A 12 2.40 -26.59 3.84
CA GLY A 12 3.31 -25.47 4.07
C GLY A 12 4.47 -25.42 3.07
N GLN A 13 5.02 -26.57 2.69
CA GLN A 13 6.08 -26.64 1.68
C GLN A 13 5.55 -26.31 0.27
N LEU A 14 4.38 -26.85 -0.09
CA LEU A 14 3.76 -26.60 -1.40
C LEU A 14 3.31 -25.14 -1.56
N THR A 15 2.74 -24.55 -0.51
CA THR A 15 2.34 -23.13 -0.53
C THR A 15 3.55 -22.21 -0.60
N GLN A 16 4.69 -22.57 -0.01
CA GLN A 16 5.95 -21.84 -0.19
C GLN A 16 6.45 -21.87 -1.64
N GLN A 17 6.31 -23.01 -2.33
CA GLN A 17 6.64 -23.10 -3.77
C GLN A 17 5.72 -22.22 -4.60
N LEU A 18 4.41 -22.22 -4.30
CA LEU A 18 3.46 -21.33 -4.98
C LEU A 18 3.76 -19.86 -4.70
N ALA A 19 4.08 -19.50 -3.46
CA ALA A 19 4.48 -18.14 -3.09
C ALA A 19 5.71 -17.66 -3.87
N SER A 20 6.69 -18.56 -4.06
CA SER A 20 7.88 -18.27 -4.87
C SER A 20 7.52 -18.03 -6.34
N PHE A 21 6.60 -18.84 -6.89
CA PHE A 21 6.07 -18.63 -8.25
C PHE A 21 5.29 -17.32 -8.38
N LEU A 22 4.46 -16.97 -7.39
CA LEU A 22 3.72 -15.71 -7.36
C LEU A 22 4.64 -14.49 -7.17
N SER A 23 5.83 -14.67 -6.61
CA SER A 23 6.81 -13.58 -6.47
C SER A 23 7.49 -13.22 -7.81
N LEU A 24 7.35 -14.05 -8.85
CA LEU A 24 7.80 -13.69 -10.19
C LEU A 24 6.94 -12.57 -10.77
N PRO A 25 7.51 -11.68 -11.61
CA PRO A 25 6.73 -10.70 -12.36
C PRO A 25 5.57 -11.38 -13.11
N PRO A 26 4.37 -10.76 -13.18
CA PRO A 26 3.22 -11.34 -13.88
C PRO A 26 3.53 -11.81 -15.31
N THR A 27 4.39 -11.09 -16.03
CA THR A 27 4.83 -11.40 -17.39
C THR A 27 5.68 -12.67 -17.51
N GLU A 28 6.28 -13.13 -16.40
CA GLU A 28 7.14 -14.32 -16.33
C GLU A 28 6.40 -15.56 -15.81
N ARG A 29 5.17 -15.39 -15.32
CA ARG A 29 4.34 -16.49 -14.83
C ARG A 29 3.78 -17.29 -16.01
N SER A 30 3.94 -18.60 -15.97
CA SER A 30 3.36 -19.49 -16.98
C SER A 30 2.18 -20.27 -16.43
N THR A 31 1.06 -20.32 -17.17
CA THR A 31 -0.12 -21.11 -16.81
C THR A 31 0.20 -22.60 -16.61
N PRO A 32 1.03 -23.24 -17.46
CA PRO A 32 1.46 -24.62 -17.22
C PRO A 32 2.29 -24.78 -15.94
N GLY A 33 3.18 -23.83 -15.64
CA GLY A 33 3.97 -23.80 -14.41
C GLY A 33 3.07 -23.70 -13.17
N PHE A 34 2.12 -22.78 -13.20
CA PHE A 34 1.10 -22.64 -12.16
C PHE A 34 0.33 -23.95 -11.93
N ALA A 35 -0.20 -24.56 -12.99
CA ALA A 35 -0.99 -25.79 -12.89
C ALA A 35 -0.19 -26.96 -12.27
N LYS A 36 1.12 -27.04 -12.54
CA LYS A 36 2.01 -28.05 -11.95
C LYS A 36 2.14 -27.89 -10.44
N ILE A 37 2.15 -26.65 -9.94
CA ILE A 37 2.30 -26.33 -8.50
C ILE A 37 0.93 -26.39 -7.78
N TRP A 38 -0.13 -25.87 -8.39
CA TRP A 38 -1.45 -25.79 -7.78
C TRP A 38 -2.15 -27.15 -7.63
N ARG A 39 -2.02 -28.04 -8.62
CA ARG A 39 -2.70 -29.35 -8.60
C ARG A 39 -2.38 -30.19 -7.35
N PRO A 40 -1.12 -30.34 -6.91
CA PRO A 40 -0.80 -30.97 -5.63
C PRO A 40 -1.53 -30.33 -4.45
N ILE A 41 -1.52 -28.99 -4.34
CA ILE A 41 -2.19 -28.24 -3.27
C ILE A 41 -3.70 -28.57 -3.28
N SER A 42 -4.38 -28.46 -4.43
CA SER A 42 -5.83 -28.70 -4.56
C SER A 42 -6.28 -30.09 -4.08
N ARG A 43 -5.43 -31.12 -4.19
CA ARG A 43 -5.76 -32.48 -3.73
C ARG A 43 -5.89 -32.57 -2.21
N TYR A 44 -5.16 -31.76 -1.45
CA TYR A 44 -5.25 -31.76 0.00
C TYR A 44 -6.58 -31.20 0.52
N ARG A 45 -7.33 -30.44 -0.27
CA ARG A 45 -8.64 -29.90 0.16
C ARG A 45 -9.58 -31.00 0.65
N VAL A 46 -9.69 -32.08 -0.14
CA VAL A 46 -10.56 -33.22 0.19
C VAL A 46 -9.99 -34.01 1.37
N GLN A 47 -8.67 -34.25 1.36
CA GLN A 47 -7.98 -35.02 2.41
C GLN A 47 -8.07 -34.34 3.78
N LEU A 48 -7.81 -33.03 3.85
CA LEU A 48 -7.96 -32.23 5.07
C LEU A 48 -9.41 -32.23 5.58
N ARG A 49 -10.39 -32.12 4.67
CA ARG A 49 -11.81 -32.14 5.06
C ARG A 49 -12.17 -33.46 5.73
N SER A 50 -11.76 -34.59 5.13
CA SER A 50 -11.97 -35.92 5.70
C SER A 50 -11.23 -36.11 7.03
N ALA A 51 -9.96 -35.66 7.12
CA ALA A 51 -9.17 -35.74 8.35
C ALA A 51 -9.77 -34.91 9.49
N LEU A 52 -10.30 -33.72 9.19
CA LEU A 52 -10.99 -32.88 10.17
C LEU A 52 -12.32 -33.50 10.61
N GLN A 53 -13.12 -34.04 9.69
CA GLN A 53 -14.36 -34.73 10.06
C GLN A 53 -14.08 -35.88 11.06
N ASN A 54 -13.08 -36.71 10.79
CA ASN A 54 -12.67 -37.79 11.68
C ASN A 54 -12.19 -37.27 13.04
N SER A 55 -11.38 -36.20 13.04
CA SER A 55 -10.87 -35.57 14.26
C SER A 55 -11.99 -34.95 15.12
N GLY A 56 -12.99 -34.33 14.49
CA GLY A 56 -14.17 -33.77 15.16
C GLY A 56 -15.04 -34.84 15.82
N SER A 57 -15.20 -36.00 15.16
CA SER A 57 -15.88 -37.16 15.75
C SER A 57 -15.16 -37.68 16.99
N VAL A 58 -13.82 -37.75 16.97
CA VAL A 58 -13.01 -38.16 18.13
C VAL A 58 -13.12 -37.16 19.29
N LEU A 59 -13.08 -35.86 19.02
CA LEU A 59 -13.22 -34.80 20.04
C LEU A 59 -14.61 -34.75 20.68
N SER A 60 -15.61 -35.31 20.00
CA SER A 60 -16.98 -35.38 20.50
C SER A 60 -17.26 -36.66 21.30
N ASP A 61 -16.37 -37.66 21.28
CA ASP A 61 -16.54 -38.93 22.00
C ASP A 61 -15.93 -38.85 23.42
N PRO A 62 -16.75 -38.89 24.49
CA PRO A 62 -16.27 -38.82 25.87
C PRO A 62 -15.35 -39.99 26.28
N ARG A 63 -15.31 -41.08 25.50
CA ARG A 63 -14.47 -42.26 25.76
C ARG A 63 -13.03 -42.11 25.27
N HIS A 64 -12.68 -41.05 24.55
CA HIS A 64 -11.34 -40.83 23.97
C HIS A 64 -10.49 -39.78 24.73
N ARG A 65 -10.79 -39.54 26.02
CA ARG A 65 -10.07 -38.62 26.91
C ARG A 65 -8.60 -38.99 27.22
N ASP A 66 -8.04 -39.99 26.55
CA ASP A 66 -6.80 -40.67 26.94
C ASP A 66 -5.56 -40.20 26.14
N SER A 67 -5.48 -38.89 25.88
CA SER A 67 -4.43 -38.33 25.03
C SER A 67 -3.40 -37.51 25.80
N LYS A 68 -2.14 -37.55 25.36
CA LYS A 68 -1.00 -36.81 25.95
C LYS A 68 -1.11 -35.27 25.90
N ARG A 69 -2.11 -34.71 25.21
CA ARG A 69 -2.39 -33.26 25.12
C ARG A 69 -3.66 -32.94 25.88
N SER A 70 -3.76 -31.74 26.42
CA SER A 70 -5.01 -31.32 27.06
C SER A 70 -6.15 -31.22 26.04
N GLU A 71 -7.39 -31.53 26.42
CA GLU A 71 -8.57 -31.42 25.54
C GLU A 71 -8.67 -30.02 24.91
N ILE A 72 -8.26 -28.99 25.67
CA ILE A 72 -8.23 -27.59 25.24
C ILE A 72 -7.27 -27.39 24.06
N GLU A 73 -6.04 -27.91 24.13
CA GLU A 73 -5.04 -27.80 23.05
C GLU A 73 -5.53 -28.46 21.75
N GLN A 74 -6.23 -29.60 21.88
CA GLN A 74 -6.76 -30.30 20.72
C GLN A 74 -7.91 -29.53 20.07
N ARG A 75 -8.81 -28.94 20.87
CA ARG A 75 -9.88 -28.07 20.37
C ARG A 75 -9.33 -26.82 19.69
N ILE A 76 -8.31 -26.19 20.27
CA ILE A 76 -7.63 -25.03 19.67
C ILE A 76 -7.03 -25.42 18.30
N SER A 77 -6.30 -26.54 18.25
CA SER A 77 -5.66 -27.02 17.02
C SER A 77 -6.69 -27.37 15.94
N TYR A 78 -7.78 -28.05 16.33
CA TYR A 78 -8.89 -28.37 15.43
C TYR A 78 -9.56 -27.12 14.87
N ASN A 79 -9.88 -26.14 15.73
CA ASN A 79 -10.50 -24.89 15.31
C ASN A 79 -9.60 -24.10 14.35
N ALA A 80 -8.30 -24.02 14.64
CA ALA A 80 -7.33 -23.36 13.76
C ALA A 80 -7.26 -24.03 12.37
N ALA A 81 -7.15 -25.36 12.33
CA ALA A 81 -7.14 -26.11 11.07
C ALA A 81 -8.46 -25.97 10.28
N HIS A 82 -9.60 -25.98 10.98
CA HIS A 82 -10.90 -25.74 10.37
C HIS A 82 -11.03 -24.32 9.81
N MET A 83 -10.54 -23.30 10.52
CA MET A 83 -10.50 -21.92 10.02
C MET A 83 -9.64 -21.80 8.76
N ARG A 84 -8.46 -22.42 8.72
CA ARG A 84 -7.60 -22.44 7.52
C ARG A 84 -8.27 -23.11 6.32
N LEU A 85 -8.98 -24.22 6.55
CA LEU A 85 -9.74 -24.88 5.47
C LEU A 85 -10.87 -23.99 4.94
N ARG A 86 -11.51 -23.16 5.78
CA ARG A 86 -12.54 -22.20 5.34
C ARG A 86 -11.99 -21.08 4.46
N LEU A 87 -10.69 -20.78 4.54
CA LEU A 87 -10.04 -19.80 3.66
C LEU A 87 -9.85 -20.32 2.23
N TRP A 88 -9.99 -21.62 1.99
CA TRP A 88 -9.70 -22.24 0.68
C TRP A 88 -10.31 -21.51 -0.51
N PRO A 89 -11.63 -21.19 -0.53
CA PRO A 89 -12.23 -20.54 -1.71
C PRO A 89 -11.67 -19.13 -1.95
N ARG A 90 -11.36 -18.39 -0.89
CA ARG A 90 -10.77 -17.04 -0.99
C ARG A 90 -9.33 -17.10 -1.49
N ILE A 91 -8.54 -18.07 -1.01
CA ILE A 91 -7.18 -18.30 -1.50
C ILE A 91 -7.19 -18.73 -2.97
N GLU A 92 -8.11 -19.59 -3.36
CA GLU A 92 -8.28 -20.02 -4.74
C GLU A 92 -8.62 -18.84 -5.66
N ASP A 93 -9.56 -17.97 -5.27
CA ASP A 93 -9.87 -16.72 -5.99
C ASP A 93 -8.65 -15.78 -6.07
N LEU A 94 -8.00 -15.53 -4.94
CA LEU A 94 -6.81 -14.69 -4.81
C LEU A 94 -5.69 -15.13 -5.76
N VAL A 95 -5.41 -16.42 -5.81
CA VAL A 95 -4.37 -16.99 -6.67
C VAL A 95 -4.79 -16.93 -8.14
N ASN A 96 -6.03 -17.25 -8.47
CA ASN A 96 -6.51 -17.24 -9.86
C ASN A 96 -6.44 -15.84 -10.49
N LYS A 97 -6.80 -14.79 -9.73
CA LYS A 97 -6.67 -13.40 -10.17
C LYS A 97 -5.23 -13.01 -10.56
N GLN A 98 -4.23 -13.67 -9.99
CA GLN A 98 -2.81 -13.39 -10.18
C GLN A 98 -2.15 -14.18 -11.32
N VAL A 99 -2.76 -15.30 -11.74
CA VAL A 99 -2.20 -16.17 -12.80
C VAL A 99 -2.47 -15.58 -14.18
N THR A 100 -3.63 -14.96 -14.34
CA THR A 100 -4.01 -14.22 -15.56
C THR A 100 -4.45 -12.81 -15.17
N PRO A 101 -3.50 -11.95 -14.74
CA PRO A 101 -3.84 -10.62 -14.29
C PRO A 101 -4.35 -9.78 -15.47
N VAL A 102 -5.33 -8.94 -15.21
CA VAL A 102 -5.84 -7.97 -16.18
C VAL A 102 -5.03 -6.70 -16.03
N ARG A 103 -4.49 -6.20 -17.16
CA ARG A 103 -3.81 -4.91 -17.19
C ARG A 103 -4.79 -3.80 -16.84
N GLN A 104 -4.47 -2.99 -15.85
CA GLN A 104 -5.25 -1.83 -15.42
C GLN A 104 -4.36 -0.59 -15.39
N GLU A 105 -4.81 0.50 -16.03
CA GLU A 105 -4.10 1.77 -16.06
C GLU A 105 -3.71 2.23 -14.63
N LEU A 106 -2.60 2.95 -14.52
CA LEU A 106 -2.11 3.42 -13.21
C LEU A 106 -3.04 4.47 -12.60
N MET A 107 -3.60 5.34 -13.43
CA MET A 107 -4.53 6.38 -13.03
C MET A 107 -5.87 6.15 -13.73
N PRO A 108 -7.00 6.28 -13.03
CA PRO A 108 -8.31 6.34 -13.66
C PRO A 108 -8.44 7.57 -14.55
N GLN A 109 -9.49 7.61 -15.38
CA GLN A 109 -9.76 8.80 -16.18
C GLN A 109 -10.28 9.94 -15.27
N PRO A 110 -9.98 11.22 -15.56
CA PRO A 110 -10.42 12.35 -14.74
C PRO A 110 -11.91 12.37 -14.40
N SER A 111 -12.76 11.93 -15.33
CA SER A 111 -14.21 11.80 -15.10
C SER A 111 -14.54 10.89 -13.92
N ASP A 112 -13.78 9.81 -13.74
CA ASP A 112 -14.09 8.74 -12.78
C ASP A 112 -13.84 9.17 -11.33
N TYR A 113 -12.88 10.08 -11.11
CA TYR A 113 -12.53 10.58 -9.77
C TYR A 113 -12.91 12.04 -9.51
N MET A 114 -13.29 12.82 -10.54
CA MET A 114 -13.75 14.20 -10.35
C MET A 114 -15.28 14.35 -10.39
N GLU A 115 -16.01 13.45 -11.06
CA GLU A 115 -17.45 13.62 -11.28
C GLU A 115 -18.30 12.67 -10.42
N GLY A 116 -19.60 12.97 -10.26
CA GLY A 116 -20.54 12.09 -9.55
C GLY A 116 -20.78 12.39 -8.06
N ALA A 117 -21.91 11.90 -7.53
CA ALA A 117 -22.37 12.22 -6.17
C ALA A 117 -21.51 11.59 -5.07
N HIS A 118 -20.98 10.39 -5.31
CA HIS A 118 -20.09 9.70 -4.38
C HIS A 118 -18.80 10.50 -4.14
N ASN A 119 -18.15 10.94 -5.22
CA ASN A 119 -16.93 11.74 -5.16
C ASN A 119 -17.17 13.07 -4.43
N ARG A 120 -18.32 13.74 -4.66
CA ARG A 120 -18.70 14.94 -3.90
C ARG A 120 -18.83 14.68 -2.40
N TYR A 121 -19.42 13.54 -2.00
CA TYR A 121 -19.57 13.19 -0.60
C TYR A 121 -18.22 12.89 0.08
N VAL A 122 -17.36 12.07 -0.55
CA VAL A 122 -16.01 11.78 -0.04
C VAL A 122 -15.19 13.06 0.08
N ASN A 123 -15.21 13.91 -0.95
CA ASN A 123 -14.54 15.21 -0.90
C ASN A 123 -15.09 16.10 0.22
N HIS A 124 -16.41 16.10 0.45
CA HIS A 124 -17.01 16.87 1.55
C HIS A 124 -16.53 16.40 2.94
N LEU A 125 -16.50 15.09 3.18
CA LEU A 125 -15.98 14.53 4.44
C LEU A 125 -14.51 14.88 4.65
N TYR A 126 -13.70 14.76 3.59
CA TYR A 126 -12.30 15.14 3.65
C TYR A 126 -12.11 16.64 3.90
N SER A 127 -12.91 17.51 3.28
CA SER A 127 -12.88 18.94 3.56
C SER A 127 -13.28 19.27 5.01
N ALA A 128 -14.22 18.52 5.59
CA ALA A 128 -14.58 18.67 7.00
C ALA A 128 -13.41 18.27 7.92
N LEU A 129 -12.78 17.13 7.66
CA LEU A 129 -11.56 16.70 8.37
C LEU A 129 -10.41 17.70 8.19
N HIS A 130 -10.26 18.25 6.97
CA HIS A 130 -9.29 19.29 6.66
C HIS A 130 -9.52 20.54 7.52
N THR A 131 -10.77 20.98 7.61
CA THR A 131 -11.15 22.15 8.41
C THR A 131 -10.85 21.95 9.89
N LEU A 132 -11.02 20.72 10.42
CA LEU A 132 -10.69 20.38 11.80
C LEU A 132 -9.16 20.34 12.06
N ALA A 133 -8.38 20.05 11.02
CA ALA A 133 -6.92 20.00 11.08
C ALA A 133 -6.26 21.37 10.78
N LEU A 134 -7.02 22.37 10.34
CA LEU A 134 -6.53 23.72 10.07
C LEU A 134 -6.67 24.65 11.28
N PRO A 135 -5.69 25.53 11.54
CA PRO A 135 -5.88 26.69 12.40
C PRO A 135 -6.97 27.63 11.83
N SER A 136 -7.53 28.52 12.65
CA SER A 136 -8.46 29.54 12.15
C SER A 136 -7.83 30.39 11.04
N ALA A 137 -8.65 30.90 10.10
CA ALA A 137 -8.17 31.72 8.98
C ALA A 137 -7.35 32.95 9.43
N GLU A 138 -7.66 33.52 10.60
CA GLU A 138 -6.87 34.59 11.23
C GLU A 138 -5.49 34.12 11.71
N ALA A 139 -5.35 32.88 12.16
CA ALA A 139 -4.05 32.30 12.53
C ALA A 139 -3.18 31.96 11.30
N MET A 140 -3.80 31.69 10.14
CA MET A 140 -3.09 31.42 8.88
C MET A 140 -2.56 32.69 8.19
N MET A 141 -3.30 33.81 8.26
CA MET A 141 -2.93 35.07 7.58
C MET A 141 -1.76 35.81 8.23
N ASN A 142 -1.41 35.49 9.48
CA ASN A 142 -0.54 36.34 10.29
C ASN A 142 0.97 36.09 10.18
N LEU A 143 1.47 35.10 9.41
CA LEU A 143 2.89 34.71 9.58
C LEU A 143 3.76 34.53 8.32
N LEU A 144 3.26 34.31 7.10
CA LEU A 144 4.15 34.09 5.94
C LEU A 144 3.55 34.63 4.62
N SER A 145 4.26 35.53 3.94
CA SER A 145 3.88 36.10 2.63
C SER A 145 3.83 35.07 1.50
N ASP A 146 4.61 33.99 1.62
CA ASP A 146 5.00 33.13 0.49
C ASP A 146 4.23 31.79 0.43
N ALA A 147 3.38 31.49 1.41
CA ALA A 147 2.57 30.26 1.46
C ALA A 147 1.19 30.45 0.81
N HIS A 148 0.74 29.49 0.00
CA HIS A 148 -0.63 29.52 -0.55
C HIS A 148 -1.68 29.42 0.58
N PRO A 149 -2.82 30.14 0.51
CA PRO A 149 -3.99 29.69 1.25
C PRO A 149 -4.33 28.28 0.76
N ASP A 150 -4.69 27.40 1.68
CA ASP A 150 -4.92 25.97 1.46
C ASP A 150 -5.57 25.66 0.09
N ILE A 151 -4.82 24.98 -0.79
CA ILE A 151 -5.32 24.54 -2.09
C ILE A 151 -5.74 23.08 -1.96
N ALA A 152 -7.03 22.86 -1.77
CA ALA A 152 -7.56 21.50 -1.65
C ALA A 152 -7.44 20.73 -2.98
N LEU A 153 -6.57 19.71 -3.02
CA LEU A 153 -6.66 18.66 -4.03
C LEU A 153 -7.81 17.70 -3.65
N PRO A 154 -8.75 17.38 -4.57
CA PRO A 154 -9.81 16.40 -4.31
C PRO A 154 -9.26 15.11 -3.72
N ALA A 155 -9.91 14.59 -2.68
CA ALA A 155 -9.45 13.41 -1.94
C ALA A 155 -9.40 12.16 -2.81
N THR A 156 -10.38 11.99 -3.70
CA THR A 156 -10.43 10.92 -4.69
C THR A 156 -9.29 10.97 -5.70
N HIS A 157 -8.87 12.17 -6.10
CA HIS A 157 -7.69 12.35 -6.95
C HIS A 157 -6.40 12.00 -6.19
N PHE A 158 -6.27 12.47 -4.95
CA PHE A 158 -5.13 12.11 -4.10
C PHE A 158 -5.05 10.59 -3.87
N GLU A 159 -6.16 9.93 -3.58
CA GLU A 159 -6.23 8.48 -3.40
C GLU A 159 -5.78 7.74 -4.67
N ALA A 160 -6.23 8.18 -5.85
CA ALA A 160 -5.77 7.62 -7.13
C ALA A 160 -4.25 7.74 -7.30
N LEU A 161 -3.66 8.90 -6.95
CA LEU A 161 -2.21 9.10 -6.97
C LEU A 161 -1.48 8.18 -5.99
N MET A 162 -2.01 7.99 -4.78
CA MET A 162 -1.42 7.06 -3.80
C MET A 162 -1.49 5.61 -4.28
N HIS A 163 -2.61 5.20 -4.86
CA HIS A 163 -2.77 3.87 -5.45
C HIS A 163 -1.78 3.62 -6.60
N ALA A 164 -1.61 4.60 -7.50
CA ALA A 164 -0.64 4.54 -8.56
C ALA A 164 0.79 4.39 -8.01
N ALA A 165 1.18 5.25 -7.07
CA ALA A 165 2.51 5.22 -6.45
C ALA A 165 2.78 3.91 -5.71
N TYR A 166 1.80 3.37 -5.00
CA TYR A 166 1.90 2.10 -4.30
C TYR A 166 2.13 0.93 -5.28
N ARG A 167 1.35 0.87 -6.37
CA ARG A 167 1.52 -0.15 -7.43
C ARG A 167 2.89 -0.05 -8.10
N ILE A 168 3.39 1.16 -8.33
CA ILE A 168 4.75 1.37 -8.84
C ILE A 168 5.80 0.87 -7.84
N CYS A 169 5.65 1.15 -6.54
CA CYS A 169 6.57 0.65 -5.51
C CYS A 169 6.62 -0.88 -5.47
N LEU A 170 5.47 -1.54 -5.58
CA LEU A 170 5.38 -3.00 -5.67
C LEU A 170 6.08 -3.52 -6.94
N ALA A 171 5.86 -2.88 -8.09
CA ALA A 171 6.50 -3.24 -9.35
C ALA A 171 8.02 -2.99 -9.39
N GLN A 172 8.55 -2.15 -8.50
CA GLN A 172 9.98 -1.97 -8.28
C GLN A 172 10.59 -3.07 -7.41
N GLY A 173 9.78 -3.92 -6.75
CA GLY A 173 10.27 -5.06 -5.96
C GLY A 173 11.04 -4.64 -4.70
N ARG A 174 10.62 -3.56 -4.04
CA ARG A 174 11.33 -3.01 -2.87
C ARG A 174 11.31 -3.99 -1.69
N ASP A 175 12.46 -4.13 -1.02
CA ASP A 175 12.63 -5.06 0.12
C ASP A 175 12.04 -4.56 1.44
N ARG A 176 11.73 -3.26 1.52
CA ARG A 176 11.16 -2.60 2.69
C ARG A 176 9.91 -1.80 2.32
N PRO A 177 9.00 -1.55 3.29
CA PRO A 177 7.89 -0.63 3.09
C PRO A 177 8.37 0.73 2.53
N PRO A 178 7.69 1.30 1.52
CA PRO A 178 8.07 2.60 0.97
C PRO A 178 7.78 3.72 1.98
N ARG A 179 8.68 4.70 2.01
CA ARG A 179 8.56 5.91 2.83
C ARG A 179 7.97 7.04 2.01
N PHE A 180 6.95 7.69 2.55
CA PHE A 180 6.22 8.78 1.90
C PHE A 180 6.55 10.13 2.56
N LEU A 181 6.72 11.16 1.73
CA LEU A 181 6.87 12.55 2.16
C LEU A 181 5.82 13.43 1.48
N ASP A 182 5.09 14.20 2.27
CA ASP A 182 4.23 15.30 1.84
C ASP A 182 4.95 16.65 2.06
N VAL A 183 5.30 17.35 0.99
CA VAL A 183 6.02 18.64 1.05
C VAL A 183 5.03 19.78 1.05
N GLY A 184 5.08 20.61 2.10
CA GLY A 184 4.05 21.61 2.37
C GLY A 184 2.78 20.95 2.86
N CYS A 185 2.91 20.06 3.86
CA CYS A 185 1.82 19.18 4.27
C CYS A 185 0.68 19.89 5.02
N GLY A 186 0.86 21.15 5.39
CA GLY A 186 -0.09 21.92 6.19
C GLY A 186 -0.45 21.19 7.49
N GLY A 187 -1.77 21.01 7.73
CA GLY A 187 -2.29 20.25 8.88
C GLY A 187 -2.08 18.72 8.81
N GLY A 188 -1.51 18.21 7.71
CA GLY A 188 -1.09 16.81 7.57
C GLY A 188 -2.15 15.84 7.06
N THR A 189 -3.35 16.27 6.67
CA THR A 189 -4.43 15.34 6.26
C THR A 189 -4.05 14.35 5.16
N LYS A 190 -3.15 14.74 4.24
CA LYS A 190 -2.64 13.87 3.17
C LYS A 190 -1.67 12.82 3.70
N ILE A 191 -0.88 13.13 4.73
CA ILE A 191 -0.07 12.14 5.46
C ILE A 191 -0.99 11.05 6.03
N TRP A 192 -2.07 11.43 6.71
CA TRP A 192 -3.02 10.47 7.27
C TRP A 192 -3.68 9.60 6.18
N ALA A 193 -4.10 10.23 5.08
CA ALA A 193 -4.70 9.53 3.94
C ALA A 193 -3.72 8.58 3.23
N ALA A 194 -2.41 8.84 3.33
CA ALA A 194 -1.35 8.02 2.74
C ALA A 194 -0.97 6.80 3.60
N LEU A 195 -1.25 6.80 4.91
CA LEU A 195 -0.88 5.72 5.84
C LEU A 195 -1.31 4.31 5.43
N PRO A 196 -2.50 4.08 4.85
CA PRO A 196 -2.88 2.75 4.37
C PRO A 196 -1.93 2.20 3.30
N PHE A 197 -1.30 3.08 2.51
CA PHE A 197 -0.36 2.73 1.45
C PHE A 197 1.09 2.72 1.94
N PHE A 198 1.41 3.69 2.80
CA PHE A 198 2.77 3.98 3.25
C PHE A 198 2.78 4.14 4.77
N PRO A 199 3.03 3.06 5.53
CA PRO A 199 3.04 3.10 6.99
C PRO A 199 4.05 4.10 7.57
N GLU A 200 5.13 4.38 6.82
CA GLU A 200 6.12 5.40 7.14
C GLU A 200 5.85 6.68 6.32
N SER A 201 4.80 7.42 6.70
CA SER A 201 4.43 8.69 6.08
C SER A 201 4.84 9.87 6.96
N HIS A 202 5.51 10.85 6.34
CA HIS A 202 5.91 12.10 6.99
C HIS A 202 5.49 13.30 6.14
N GLY A 203 5.54 14.50 6.72
CA GLY A 203 5.42 15.75 5.99
C GLY A 203 6.28 16.85 6.59
N ILE A 204 6.63 17.81 5.73
CA ILE A 204 7.34 19.02 6.11
C ILE A 204 6.45 20.25 5.90
N GLU A 205 6.42 21.13 6.87
CA GLU A 205 5.63 22.37 6.87
C GLU A 205 6.47 23.50 7.47
N ASN A 206 6.46 24.68 6.84
CA ASN A 206 7.29 25.81 7.30
C ASN A 206 6.57 26.69 8.33
N ASN A 207 5.25 26.58 8.46
CA ASN A 207 4.48 27.32 9.44
C ASN A 207 4.42 26.56 10.79
N PRO A 208 5.09 27.06 11.85
CA PRO A 208 5.15 26.37 13.15
C PRO A 208 3.76 26.19 13.80
N THR A 209 2.80 27.08 13.49
CA THR A 209 1.42 26.94 13.99
C THR A 209 0.72 25.75 13.34
N GLN A 210 0.90 25.54 12.03
CA GLN A 210 0.33 24.39 11.34
C GLN A 210 0.98 23.09 11.80
N VAL A 211 2.30 23.07 11.97
CA VAL A 211 3.04 21.92 12.55
C VAL A 211 2.43 21.52 13.90
N ARG A 212 2.26 22.47 14.81
CA ARG A 212 1.70 22.21 16.15
C ARG A 212 0.25 21.71 16.10
N VAL A 213 -0.60 22.33 15.28
CA VAL A 213 -2.03 21.94 15.17
C VAL A 213 -2.16 20.56 14.51
N GLY A 214 -1.44 20.34 13.41
CA GLY A 214 -1.40 19.06 12.71
C GLY A 214 -0.90 17.94 13.61
N ALA A 215 0.19 18.15 14.35
CA ALA A 215 0.71 17.15 15.28
C ALA A 215 -0.32 16.78 16.37
N ALA A 216 -1.05 17.76 16.91
CA ALA A 216 -2.12 17.51 17.88
C ALA A 216 -3.31 16.75 17.26
N ALA A 217 -3.66 17.02 16.01
CA ALA A 217 -4.70 16.28 15.28
C ALA A 217 -4.26 14.83 15.01
N MET A 218 -3.03 14.62 14.57
CA MET A 218 -2.44 13.29 14.30
C MET A 218 -2.40 12.41 15.55
N ALA A 219 -2.03 12.98 16.70
CA ALA A 219 -2.04 12.26 17.97
C ALA A 219 -3.45 11.73 18.33
N ARG A 220 -4.50 12.52 18.06
CA ARG A 220 -5.91 12.09 18.27
C ARG A 220 -6.35 10.98 17.33
N LEU A 221 -5.71 10.86 16.17
CA LEU A 221 -5.94 9.79 15.19
C LEU A 221 -5.04 8.56 15.42
N ASN A 222 -4.28 8.53 16.53
CA ASN A 222 -3.30 7.49 16.86
C ASN A 222 -2.23 7.28 15.76
N VAL A 223 -1.89 8.36 15.05
CA VAL A 223 -0.78 8.37 14.09
C VAL A 223 0.54 8.52 14.86
N PRO A 224 1.65 7.87 14.42
CA PRO A 224 2.95 8.00 15.07
C PRO A 224 3.39 9.45 15.30
N GLU A 225 4.11 9.66 16.40
CA GLU A 225 4.75 10.94 16.72
C GLU A 225 5.78 11.32 15.64
N ASN A 226 6.04 12.64 15.50
CA ASN A 226 6.99 13.19 14.53
C ASN A 226 6.64 12.97 13.04
N CYS A 227 5.37 12.68 12.72
CA CYS A 227 4.92 12.59 11.33
C CYS A 227 4.89 13.96 10.61
N ILE A 228 4.82 15.08 11.34
CA ILE A 228 4.92 16.43 10.78
C ILE A 228 6.15 17.12 11.36
N MET A 229 7.01 17.63 10.49
CA MET A 229 8.25 18.30 10.83
C MET A 229 8.21 19.78 10.41
N GLU A 230 8.73 20.65 11.27
CA GLU A 230 8.95 22.05 10.89
C GLU A 230 10.20 22.16 10.00
N ALA A 231 10.02 22.48 8.72
CA ALA A 231 11.14 22.63 7.78
C ALA A 231 10.78 23.52 6.57
N ASP A 232 11.80 24.20 6.03
CA ASP A 232 11.71 24.87 4.73
C ASP A 232 12.05 23.85 3.63
N ALA A 233 11.10 23.60 2.72
CA ALA A 233 11.26 22.67 1.61
C ALA A 233 12.48 22.99 0.71
N ARG A 234 12.87 24.26 0.57
CA ARG A 234 14.05 24.64 -0.22
C ARG A 234 15.36 24.22 0.43
N ARG A 235 15.35 24.01 1.76
CA ARG A 235 16.53 23.71 2.57
C ARG A 235 16.52 22.31 3.18
N PHE A 236 15.45 21.56 2.98
CA PHE A 236 15.36 20.19 3.44
C PHE A 236 16.41 19.35 2.69
N ASP A 237 17.23 18.63 3.45
CA ASP A 237 18.42 17.90 2.99
C ASP A 237 18.27 16.39 3.06
N ASP A 238 17.07 15.91 3.39
CA ASP A 238 16.80 14.50 3.60
C ASP A 238 15.80 13.91 2.58
N TYR A 239 15.66 14.52 1.39
CA TYR A 239 14.76 14.01 0.34
C TYR A 239 15.17 12.61 -0.15
N ALA A 240 16.47 12.30 -0.12
CA ALA A 240 17.01 11.00 -0.51
C ALA A 240 16.41 9.84 0.31
N ASN A 241 15.99 10.09 1.55
CA ASN A 241 15.46 9.07 2.45
C ASN A 241 14.04 8.61 2.13
N TYR A 242 13.37 9.26 1.18
CA TYR A 242 12.00 8.97 0.79
C TYR A 242 11.93 8.26 -0.56
N ASP A 243 10.86 7.48 -0.70
CA ASP A 243 10.60 6.63 -1.86
C ASP A 243 9.49 7.22 -2.73
N VAL A 244 8.56 7.93 -2.09
CA VAL A 244 7.47 8.68 -2.70
C VAL A 244 7.50 10.09 -2.13
N ILE A 245 7.62 11.10 -3.00
CA ILE A 245 7.61 12.51 -2.62
C ILE A 245 6.45 13.17 -3.33
N TYR A 246 5.48 13.64 -2.56
CA TYR A 246 4.31 14.36 -3.03
C TYR A 246 4.48 15.85 -2.69
N PHE A 247 4.16 16.71 -3.65
CA PHE A 247 4.18 18.15 -3.47
C PHE A 247 3.12 18.79 -4.37
N TYR A 248 2.22 19.56 -3.78
CA TYR A 248 1.17 20.25 -4.50
C TYR A 248 1.20 21.75 -4.21
N ARG A 249 1.97 22.48 -5.01
CA ARG A 249 2.17 23.94 -4.91
C ARG A 249 2.49 24.41 -3.48
N PRO A 250 3.53 23.87 -2.82
CA PRO A 250 3.90 24.27 -1.46
C PRO A 250 4.33 25.74 -1.35
N LEU A 251 4.71 26.38 -2.46
CA LEU A 251 5.19 27.76 -2.52
C LEU A 251 4.39 28.56 -3.56
N LYS A 252 4.01 29.80 -3.21
CA LYS A 252 3.39 30.77 -4.14
C LYS A 252 4.39 31.32 -5.15
N ASP A 253 5.59 31.58 -4.65
CA ASP A 253 6.67 32.17 -5.42
C ASP A 253 7.18 31.17 -6.45
N PRO A 254 7.11 31.48 -7.77
CA PRO A 254 7.58 30.59 -8.82
C PRO A 254 9.07 30.27 -8.72
N ASP A 255 9.90 31.23 -8.30
CA ASP A 255 11.35 31.04 -8.19
C ASP A 255 11.66 30.09 -7.02
N GLY A 256 11.06 30.33 -5.85
CA GLY A 256 11.16 29.41 -4.71
C GLY A 256 10.59 28.01 -5.00
N LEU A 257 9.50 27.91 -5.77
CA LEU A 257 8.96 26.61 -6.21
C LEU A 257 9.98 25.87 -7.08
N LYS A 258 10.61 26.57 -8.04
CA LYS A 258 11.67 26.00 -8.88
C LYS A 258 12.88 25.57 -8.06
N GLU A 259 13.34 26.39 -7.12
CA GLU A 259 14.45 26.04 -6.20
C GLU A 259 14.15 24.76 -5.43
N MET A 260 12.94 24.62 -4.91
CA MET A 260 12.50 23.40 -4.22
C MET A 260 12.46 22.20 -5.18
N GLU A 261 11.90 22.35 -6.38
CA GLU A 261 11.90 21.28 -7.39
C GLU A 261 13.32 20.82 -7.71
N ASP A 262 14.24 21.77 -7.93
CA ASP A 262 15.65 21.46 -8.22
C ASP A 262 16.35 20.77 -7.04
N GLN A 263 16.03 21.17 -5.80
CA GLN A 263 16.54 20.54 -4.58
C GLN A 263 16.05 19.09 -4.43
N ILE A 264 14.75 18.83 -4.64
CA ILE A 264 14.17 17.48 -4.64
C ILE A 264 14.85 16.64 -5.70
N MET A 265 14.97 17.15 -6.93
CA MET A 265 15.54 16.43 -8.07
C MET A 265 17.03 16.14 -7.88
N ALA A 266 17.78 17.00 -7.19
CA ALA A 266 19.20 16.80 -6.90
C ALA A 266 19.44 15.70 -5.86
N GLN A 267 18.51 15.49 -4.93
CA GLN A 267 18.65 14.53 -3.83
C GLN A 267 17.89 13.21 -4.05
N ALA A 268 16.81 13.23 -4.83
CA ALA A 268 15.98 12.06 -5.08
C ALA A 268 16.83 10.94 -5.70
N ARG A 269 16.75 9.74 -5.09
CA ARG A 269 17.47 8.57 -5.60
C ARG A 269 16.85 8.11 -6.92
N PRO A 270 17.63 7.48 -7.82
CA PRO A 270 17.07 6.80 -8.98
C PRO A 270 15.96 5.82 -8.56
N GLY A 271 14.79 5.94 -9.17
CA GLY A 271 13.60 5.16 -8.84
C GLY A 271 12.66 5.80 -7.81
N THR A 272 13.01 6.93 -7.19
CA THR A 272 12.07 7.71 -6.35
C THR A 272 10.88 8.19 -7.19
N ILE A 273 9.68 8.05 -6.63
CA ILE A 273 8.43 8.47 -7.25
C ILE A 273 8.14 9.90 -6.84
N LEU A 274 7.95 10.78 -7.82
CA LEU A 274 7.60 12.18 -7.61
C LEU A 274 6.15 12.40 -8.05
N ILE A 275 5.35 13.02 -7.20
CA ILE A 275 3.94 13.30 -7.47
C ILE A 275 3.72 14.81 -7.39
N ALA A 276 3.52 15.42 -8.55
CA ALA A 276 3.39 16.86 -8.73
C ALA A 276 2.09 17.18 -9.50
N PRO A 277 0.92 17.22 -8.85
CA PRO A 277 -0.37 17.34 -9.52
C PRO A 277 -0.75 18.78 -9.83
N TYR A 278 0.16 19.54 -10.43
CA TYR A 278 -0.05 20.92 -10.87
C TYR A 278 0.62 21.18 -12.22
N LEU A 279 0.14 22.19 -12.93
CA LEU A 279 0.71 22.61 -14.21
C LEU A 279 2.05 23.32 -14.01
N GLY A 280 3.01 23.07 -14.90
CA GLY A 280 4.28 23.78 -14.91
C GLY A 280 5.35 23.18 -14.01
N PHE A 281 5.17 21.94 -13.54
CA PHE A 281 6.27 21.17 -12.96
C PHE A 281 7.40 21.06 -13.99
N SER A 282 8.62 21.46 -13.61
CA SER A 282 9.76 21.62 -14.53
C SER A 282 10.07 20.38 -15.37
N ALA A 283 9.75 19.18 -14.87
CA ALA A 283 9.93 17.93 -15.60
C ALA A 283 9.07 17.75 -16.85
N GLU A 284 7.96 18.50 -16.99
CA GLU A 284 7.10 18.40 -18.17
C GLU A 284 7.78 18.94 -19.45
N GLN A 285 8.93 19.61 -19.32
CA GLN A 285 9.68 20.25 -20.40
C GLN A 285 10.95 19.45 -20.82
N ASN A 286 10.86 18.12 -20.93
CA ASN A 286 11.98 17.23 -21.32
C ASN A 286 13.17 17.23 -20.34
N ASP A 287 12.91 17.36 -19.05
CA ASP A 287 13.97 17.24 -18.05
C ASP A 287 14.48 15.79 -17.98
N MET A 288 15.74 15.59 -18.34
CA MET A 288 16.38 14.26 -18.34
C MET A 288 16.57 13.68 -16.93
N ARG A 289 16.37 14.46 -15.87
CA ARG A 289 16.51 14.02 -14.48
C ARG A 289 15.34 13.14 -14.01
N CYS A 290 14.18 13.13 -14.68
CA CYS A 290 13.11 12.18 -14.40
C CYS A 290 12.27 11.85 -15.63
N SER A 291 11.49 10.78 -15.55
CA SER A 291 10.61 10.34 -16.64
C SER A 291 9.16 10.21 -16.15
N LYS A 292 8.21 10.74 -16.92
CA LYS A 292 6.77 10.66 -16.62
C LYS A 292 6.25 9.23 -16.79
N ILE A 293 5.67 8.66 -15.73
CA ILE A 293 5.09 7.31 -15.72
C ILE A 293 3.57 7.32 -15.79
N ALA A 294 2.90 8.34 -15.24
CA ALA A 294 1.46 8.54 -15.33
C ALA A 294 1.15 10.05 -15.28
N PRO A 295 -0.09 10.51 -15.51
CA PRO A 295 -0.46 11.90 -15.27
C PRO A 295 -0.03 12.34 -13.86
N SER A 296 0.75 13.41 -13.77
CA SER A 296 1.28 13.96 -12.52
C SER A 296 2.24 13.07 -11.71
N VAL A 297 2.67 11.92 -12.26
CA VAL A 297 3.57 10.98 -11.58
C VAL A 297 4.83 10.77 -12.42
N TYR A 298 6.00 10.91 -11.79
CA TYR A 298 7.31 10.85 -12.42
C TYR A 298 8.25 9.93 -11.64
N ILE A 299 9.29 9.42 -12.30
CA ILE A 299 10.33 8.58 -11.71
C ILE A 299 11.68 9.26 -11.87
N ALA A 300 12.33 9.61 -10.75
CA ALA A 300 13.64 10.25 -10.73
C ALA A 300 14.73 9.31 -11.25
N GLY A 301 15.68 9.83 -12.02
CA GLY A 301 16.90 9.14 -12.44
C GLY A 301 16.71 7.90 -13.32
N VAL A 302 15.53 7.70 -13.92
CA VAL A 302 15.21 6.53 -14.74
C VAL A 302 14.90 6.95 -16.17
N ALA A 303 15.48 6.26 -17.15
CA ALA A 303 15.30 6.57 -18.55
C ALA A 303 13.88 6.22 -19.06
N PRO A 304 13.36 6.90 -20.10
CA PRO A 304 11.98 6.68 -20.58
C PRO A 304 11.65 5.22 -20.93
N TYR A 305 12.58 4.49 -21.55
CA TYR A 305 12.35 3.07 -21.91
C TYR A 305 12.24 2.16 -20.67
N GLN A 306 12.96 2.48 -19.59
CA GLN A 306 12.88 1.75 -18.33
C GLN A 306 11.57 2.08 -17.60
N VAL A 307 11.10 3.33 -17.70
CA VAL A 307 9.80 3.75 -17.16
C VAL A 307 8.65 3.05 -17.88
N GLU A 308 8.71 2.87 -19.20
CA GLU A 308 7.66 2.13 -19.91
C GLU A 308 7.61 0.65 -19.46
N ALA A 309 8.76 0.00 -19.31
CA ALA A 309 8.81 -1.36 -18.77
C ALA A 309 8.27 -1.42 -17.32
N LEU A 310 8.58 -0.41 -16.50
CA LEU A 310 8.07 -0.30 -15.14
C LEU A 310 6.55 -0.06 -15.12
N ARG A 311 6.03 0.81 -15.99
CA ARG A 311 4.58 1.04 -16.17
C ARG A 311 3.89 -0.26 -16.52
N ALA A 312 4.37 -0.97 -17.55
CA ALA A 312 3.79 -2.24 -17.97
C ALA A 312 3.74 -3.26 -16.82
N ARG A 313 4.75 -3.31 -15.95
CA ARG A 313 4.71 -4.16 -14.75
C ARG A 313 3.72 -3.66 -13.71
N ALA A 314 3.73 -2.38 -13.39
CA ALA A 314 2.87 -1.77 -12.38
C ALA A 314 1.39 -1.86 -12.74
N GLU A 315 1.05 -1.82 -14.03
CA GLU A 315 -0.33 -2.01 -14.52
C GLU A 315 -0.85 -3.44 -14.39
N MET A 316 0.03 -4.42 -14.14
CA MET A 316 -0.32 -5.81 -13.85
C MET A 316 -0.37 -6.11 -12.34
N ILE A 317 0.00 -5.15 -11.49
CA ILE A 317 -0.18 -5.22 -10.04
C ILE A 317 -1.66 -4.94 -9.74
N GLY A 318 -2.24 -5.75 -8.84
CA GLY A 318 -3.61 -5.61 -8.39
C GLY A 318 -3.90 -4.26 -7.73
N THR A 319 -5.17 -3.91 -7.64
CA THR A 319 -5.65 -2.63 -7.11
C THR A 319 -6.28 -2.75 -5.73
N GLU A 320 -6.01 -3.83 -5.01
CA GLU A 320 -6.55 -3.99 -3.67
C GLU A 320 -5.72 -3.15 -2.68
N ALA A 321 -6.40 -2.34 -1.87
CA ALA A 321 -5.74 -1.50 -0.88
C ALA A 321 -5.04 -2.37 0.18
N PRO A 322 -3.94 -1.92 0.80
CA PRO A 322 -3.22 -2.72 1.77
C PRO A 322 -4.05 -2.86 3.06
N GLY A 323 -4.69 -4.02 3.24
CA GLY A 323 -5.38 -4.37 4.47
C GLY A 323 -4.45 -5.14 5.42
N HIS A 324 -4.21 -4.61 6.62
CA HIS A 324 -3.57 -5.34 7.70
C HIS A 324 -4.58 -5.63 8.81
N ASP A 325 -5.02 -6.88 8.91
CA ASP A 325 -5.77 -7.37 10.06
C ASP A 325 -4.90 -8.41 10.78
N SER A 326 -4.28 -8.00 11.89
CA SER A 326 -3.36 -8.82 12.68
C SER A 326 -4.02 -10.08 13.25
N ALA A 327 -5.33 -10.05 13.51
CA ALA A 327 -6.08 -11.22 13.95
C ALA A 327 -6.27 -12.22 12.80
N SER A 328 -6.50 -11.72 11.58
CA SER A 328 -6.59 -12.56 10.38
C SER A 328 -5.24 -13.23 10.04
N ASP A 329 -4.13 -12.51 10.23
CA ASP A 329 -2.80 -12.98 9.87
C ASP A 329 -2.34 -14.16 10.74
N ALA A 330 -2.66 -14.13 12.04
CA ALA A 330 -2.35 -15.22 12.96
C ALA A 330 -3.02 -16.55 12.54
N ALA A 331 -4.18 -16.49 11.89
CA ALA A 331 -4.95 -17.66 11.48
C ALA A 331 -4.47 -18.30 10.17
N LEU A 332 -3.62 -17.63 9.38
CA LEU A 332 -3.26 -18.06 8.02
C LEU A 332 -2.56 -19.43 7.97
N GLY A 333 -1.74 -19.77 8.96
CA GLY A 333 -1.00 -21.04 8.98
C GLY A 333 -0.20 -21.26 7.69
N TYR A 334 -0.41 -22.41 7.03
CA TYR A 334 0.23 -22.75 5.76
C TYR A 334 -0.14 -21.81 4.59
N TRP A 335 -1.18 -20.98 4.70
CA TRP A 335 -1.52 -19.99 3.67
C TRP A 335 -0.67 -18.72 3.72
N ARG A 336 0.05 -18.48 4.82
CA ARG A 336 0.77 -17.23 5.07
C ARG A 336 1.66 -16.81 3.90
N SER A 337 2.47 -17.72 3.38
CA SER A 337 3.41 -17.45 2.29
C SER A 337 2.70 -17.00 1.00
N ILE A 338 1.57 -17.62 0.66
CA ILE A 338 0.78 -17.23 -0.52
C ILE A 338 0.18 -15.83 -0.31
N VAL A 339 -0.38 -15.55 0.87
CA VAL A 339 -0.99 -14.24 1.16
C VAL A 339 0.07 -13.14 1.14
N GLU A 340 1.23 -13.37 1.76
CA GLU A 340 2.34 -12.40 1.75
C GLU A 340 2.87 -12.14 0.33
N ALA A 341 3.03 -13.19 -0.50
CA ALA A 341 3.39 -13.03 -1.91
C ALA A 341 2.30 -12.28 -2.70
N SER A 342 1.03 -12.53 -2.40
CA SER A 342 -0.10 -11.87 -3.06
C SER A 342 -0.19 -10.38 -2.71
N ARG A 343 0.08 -10.02 -1.46
CA ARG A 343 0.16 -8.61 -1.02
C ARG A 343 1.24 -7.84 -1.77
N ARG A 344 2.39 -8.47 -2.03
CA ARG A 344 3.47 -7.89 -2.86
C ARG A 344 3.06 -7.69 -4.32
N ASN A 345 1.98 -8.33 -4.76
CA ASN A 345 1.39 -8.18 -6.09
C ASN A 345 0.13 -7.29 -6.09
N GLY A 346 -0.20 -6.62 -4.98
CA GLY A 346 -1.37 -5.72 -4.92
C GLY A 346 -2.71 -6.45 -4.76
N TYR A 347 -2.68 -7.65 -4.17
CA TYR A 347 -3.89 -8.42 -3.85
C TYR A 347 -3.97 -8.70 -2.35
N ALA A 348 -5.17 -8.61 -1.79
CA ALA A 348 -5.51 -8.84 -0.40
C ALA A 348 -6.49 -10.02 -0.28
N LEU A 349 -6.53 -10.64 0.91
CA LEU A 349 -7.36 -11.82 1.16
C LEU A 349 -8.78 -11.45 1.55
#